data_AF-A0A5F2HVE9-F1
#
_entry.id   AF-A0A5F2HVE9-F1
#
_cell.length_a   1.000
_cell.length_b   1.000
_cell.length_c   1.000
_cell.angle_alpha   90.00
_cell.angle_beta   90.00
_cell.angle_gamma   90.00
#
_symmetry.space_group_name_H-M   'P 1'
#
loop_
_entity.id
_entity.type
_entity.pdbx_description
1 polymer ?
#
loop_
_entity_poly.entity_id
_entity_poly.type
_entity_poly.pdbx_seq_one_letter_code
_entity_poly.pdbx_strand_id
1 'polypeptide(L)'
;YKYNPVGTGWSRARNQRFIPGLGLPNTQSVGEEIRSPFGDYKPMSFGPMGRGWPGRIEYGGTYDDNWTKNIFPFLPPDFDERYFQMAPADQQIDHPRGGEEVVLVNLTPEGR
;
A
#
# COMPACT_ATOMS: atom_id res chain seq x y z
N TYR A 1 0.41 -13.64 -3.52
CA TYR A 1 0.41 -13.21 -2.12
C TYR A 1 -0.41 -11.94 -2.08
N LYS A 2 -1.44 -11.88 -1.23
CA LYS A 2 -2.45 -10.80 -1.25
C LYS A 2 -1.81 -9.43 -1.05
N TYR A 3 -0.76 -9.36 -0.23
CA TYR A 3 -0.05 -8.13 0.18
C TYR A 3 1.18 -7.79 -0.67
N ASN A 4 1.59 -8.67 -1.59
CA ASN A 4 2.64 -8.38 -2.57
C ASN A 4 2.17 -8.74 -3.99
N PRO A 5 1.18 -8.03 -4.55
CA PRO A 5 0.60 -8.39 -5.85
C PRO A 5 1.51 -8.05 -7.03
N VAL A 6 2.44 -7.09 -6.86
CA VAL A 6 3.30 -6.57 -7.95
C VAL A 6 4.78 -6.38 -7.57
N GLY A 7 5.18 -6.72 -6.36
CA GLY A 7 6.58 -6.59 -5.93
C GLY A 7 7.43 -7.81 -6.31
N THR A 8 8.71 -7.71 -5.97
CA THR A 8 9.74 -8.68 -6.34
C THR A 8 9.83 -9.83 -5.32
N GLY A 9 10.58 -10.88 -5.67
CA GLY A 9 10.82 -12.03 -4.79
C GLY A 9 9.61 -12.92 -4.49
N TRP A 10 8.42 -12.60 -5.00
CA TRP A 10 7.21 -13.40 -4.78
C TRP A 10 6.99 -14.44 -5.88
N SER A 11 6.55 -15.64 -5.50
CA SER A 11 6.12 -16.70 -6.43
C SER A 11 4.87 -17.46 -5.96
N ARG A 12 4.25 -18.18 -6.90
CA ARG A 12 3.29 -19.28 -6.69
C ARG A 12 3.99 -20.58 -7.08
N ALA A 13 3.53 -21.72 -6.58
CA ALA A 13 4.06 -23.04 -6.96
C ALA A 13 4.24 -23.21 -8.48
N ARG A 14 3.28 -22.74 -9.27
CA ARG A 14 3.30 -22.81 -10.75
C ARG A 14 4.37 -21.95 -11.46
N ASN A 15 5.01 -21.00 -10.79
CA ASN A 15 5.98 -20.08 -11.41
C ASN A 15 7.30 -19.98 -10.62
N GLN A 16 7.59 -20.93 -9.74
CA GLN A 16 8.82 -20.96 -8.93
C GLN A 16 10.11 -21.01 -9.76
N ARG A 17 10.08 -21.64 -10.94
CA ARG A 17 11.23 -21.73 -11.85
C ARG A 17 11.76 -20.38 -12.33
N PHE A 18 10.97 -19.31 -12.20
CA PHE A 18 11.38 -17.96 -12.60
C PHE A 18 11.99 -17.16 -11.45
N ILE A 19 12.07 -17.71 -10.23
CA ILE A 19 12.64 -17.02 -9.07
C ILE A 19 14.15 -16.88 -9.16
N PRO A 20 14.94 -17.91 -9.57
CA PRO A 20 16.39 -17.77 -9.62
C PRO A 20 16.82 -16.61 -10.53
N GLY A 21 17.59 -15.67 -9.98
CA GLY A 21 18.05 -14.48 -10.69
C GLY A 21 17.15 -13.25 -10.58
N LEU A 22 15.96 -13.34 -9.96
CA LEU A 22 15.18 -12.15 -9.63
C LEU A 22 15.78 -11.41 -8.43
N GLY A 23 15.71 -10.08 -8.46
CA GLY A 23 16.05 -9.26 -7.31
C GLY A 23 15.13 -9.56 -6.12
N LEU A 24 15.72 -9.57 -4.92
CA LEU A 24 14.97 -9.62 -3.67
C LEU A 24 14.31 -8.26 -3.39
N PRO A 25 13.28 -8.21 -2.53
CA PRO A 25 12.84 -6.96 -1.94
C PRO A 25 14.01 -6.28 -1.20
N ASN A 26 14.20 -4.98 -1.40
CA ASN A 26 15.27 -4.20 -0.76
C ASN A 26 14.79 -3.45 0.50
N THR A 27 13.57 -3.73 0.95
CA THR A 27 12.87 -3.05 2.03
C THR A 27 12.41 -4.08 3.05
N GLN A 28 12.50 -3.73 4.32
CA GLN A 28 12.04 -4.53 5.45
C GLN A 28 11.33 -3.64 6.46
N SER A 29 10.58 -4.25 7.39
CA SER A 29 9.95 -3.50 8.47
C SER A 29 10.99 -3.03 9.48
N VAL A 30 10.75 -1.88 10.10
CA VAL A 30 11.61 -1.36 11.17
C VAL A 30 11.52 -2.30 12.37
N GLY A 31 12.66 -2.75 12.89
CA GLY A 31 12.73 -3.68 14.02
C GLY A 31 12.51 -5.16 13.68
N GLU A 32 12.24 -5.49 12.42
CA GLU A 32 12.10 -6.87 11.95
C GLU A 32 13.15 -7.17 10.87
N GLU A 33 14.28 -7.73 11.32
CA GLU A 33 15.37 -8.09 10.41
C GLU A 33 15.05 -9.35 9.61
N ILE A 34 15.26 -9.29 8.29
CA ILE A 34 15.14 -10.45 7.41
C ILE A 34 16.37 -11.34 7.58
N ARG A 35 16.20 -12.49 8.24
CA ARG A 35 17.30 -13.44 8.55
C ARG A 35 17.20 -14.76 7.78
N SER A 36 16.07 -15.01 7.13
CA SER A 36 15.81 -16.26 6.41
C SER A 36 14.85 -16.02 5.25
N PRO A 37 15.00 -16.70 4.10
CA PRO A 37 14.02 -16.64 3.02
C PRO A 37 12.70 -17.36 3.34
N PHE A 38 12.63 -18.07 4.47
CA PHE A 38 11.45 -18.85 4.88
C PHE A 38 10.62 -18.19 5.98
N GLY A 39 10.98 -16.97 6.40
CA GLY A 39 10.19 -16.20 7.37
C GLY A 39 8.91 -15.61 6.77
N ASP A 40 7.94 -15.30 7.63
CA ASP A 40 6.68 -14.65 7.24
C ASP A 40 6.78 -13.13 7.43
N TYR A 41 7.61 -12.50 6.61
CA TYR A 41 7.84 -11.05 6.67
C TYR A 41 6.75 -10.28 5.92
N LYS A 42 6.28 -9.18 6.51
CA LYS A 42 5.39 -8.25 5.83
C LYS A 42 6.13 -7.53 4.70
N PRO A 43 5.63 -7.53 3.45
CA PRO A 43 6.16 -6.72 2.37
C PRO A 43 6.09 -5.24 2.73
N MET A 44 7.22 -4.56 2.55
CA MET A 44 7.32 -3.13 2.76
C MET A 44 7.59 -2.42 1.44
N SER A 45 7.00 -1.24 1.25
CA SER A 45 7.21 -0.42 0.06
C SER A 45 6.85 1.02 0.39
N PHE A 46 7.57 1.98 -0.21
CA PHE A 46 7.18 3.40 -0.22
C PHE A 46 6.27 3.75 -1.41
N GLY A 47 5.92 2.74 -2.22
CA GLY A 47 5.06 2.90 -3.38
C GLY A 47 3.57 2.94 -3.02
N PRO A 48 2.73 3.48 -3.91
CA PRO A 48 1.29 3.57 -3.67
C PRO A 48 0.60 2.21 -3.65
N MET A 49 -0.41 2.07 -2.78
CA MET A 49 -1.31 0.92 -2.77
C MET A 49 -2.37 1.07 -3.87
N GLY A 50 -2.62 0.01 -4.65
CA GLY A 50 -3.66 -0.01 -5.67
C GLY A 50 -5.09 -0.02 -5.09
N ARG A 51 -6.08 0.53 -5.83
CA ARG A 51 -7.48 0.62 -5.39
C ARG A 51 -8.11 -0.74 -5.03
N GLY A 52 -7.78 -1.78 -5.79
CA GLY A 52 -8.31 -3.14 -5.58
C GLY A 52 -7.48 -3.98 -4.60
N TRP A 53 -6.51 -3.38 -3.92
CA TRP A 53 -5.62 -4.11 -3.02
C TRP A 53 -6.15 -4.08 -1.59
N PRO A 54 -5.76 -5.06 -0.75
CA PRO A 54 -6.12 -5.06 0.66
C PRO A 54 -5.52 -3.83 1.34
N GLY A 55 -6.31 -3.19 2.20
CA GLY A 55 -5.98 -1.91 2.81
C GLY A 55 -6.58 -0.70 2.08
N ARG A 56 -7.21 -0.90 0.91
CA ARG A 56 -7.99 0.12 0.21
C ARG A 56 -9.37 -0.37 -0.20
N ILE A 57 -9.46 -1.58 -0.76
CA ILE A 57 -10.71 -2.10 -1.32
C ILE A 57 -11.81 -2.22 -0.26
N GLU A 58 -11.43 -2.47 1.00
CA GLU A 58 -12.34 -2.58 2.14
C GLU A 58 -13.08 -1.26 2.45
N TYR A 59 -12.54 -0.11 2.00
CA TYR A 59 -13.15 1.22 2.19
C TYR A 59 -14.02 1.66 1.01
N GLY A 60 -14.13 0.84 -0.04
CA GLY A 60 -14.91 1.18 -1.23
C GLY A 60 -16.43 1.16 -0.98
N GLY A 61 -16.89 0.61 0.14
CA GLY A 61 -18.32 0.43 0.44
C GLY A 61 -18.99 -0.67 -0.41
N THR A 62 -20.30 -0.78 -0.27
CA THR A 62 -21.09 -1.89 -0.80
C THR A 62 -21.89 -1.48 -2.04
N TYR A 63 -21.63 -2.14 -3.17
CA TYR A 63 -22.31 -1.92 -4.46
C TYR A 63 -23.22 -3.09 -4.81
N ASP A 64 -24.42 -3.13 -4.22
CA ASP A 64 -25.41 -4.19 -4.41
C ASP A 64 -26.65 -3.74 -5.22
N ASP A 65 -27.68 -4.58 -5.24
CA ASP A 65 -28.97 -4.29 -5.88
C ASP A 65 -29.65 -3.04 -5.31
N ASN A 66 -29.52 -2.80 -4.01
CA ASN A 66 -30.09 -1.62 -3.38
C ASN A 66 -29.35 -0.36 -3.82
N TRP A 67 -28.01 -0.42 -3.90
CA TRP A 67 -27.23 0.67 -4.47
C TRP A 67 -27.68 0.99 -5.90
N THR A 68 -27.84 -0.04 -6.73
CA THR A 68 -28.25 0.11 -8.14
C THR A 68 -29.63 0.77 -8.28
N LYS A 69 -30.60 0.36 -7.46
CA LYS A 69 -32.00 0.81 -7.56
C LYS A 69 -32.25 2.17 -6.93
N ASN A 70 -31.54 2.48 -5.83
CA ASN A 70 -31.93 3.56 -4.92
C ASN A 70 -30.82 4.59 -4.61
N ILE A 71 -29.54 4.27 -4.84
CA ILE A 71 -28.40 5.12 -4.44
C ILE A 71 -27.64 5.68 -5.66
N PHE A 72 -27.51 4.90 -6.73
CA PHE A 72 -26.88 5.34 -7.98
C PHE A 72 -27.48 6.69 -8.43
N PRO A 73 -26.65 7.67 -8.86
CA PRO A 73 -25.23 7.58 -9.20
C PRO A 73 -24.25 7.96 -8.07
N PHE A 74 -24.70 8.02 -6.81
CA PHE A 74 -23.86 8.44 -5.69
C PHE A 74 -23.03 7.29 -5.09
N LEU A 75 -22.03 7.63 -4.27
CA LEU A 75 -21.26 6.67 -3.50
C LEU A 75 -22.17 5.92 -2.50
N PRO A 76 -21.87 4.64 -2.18
CA PRO A 76 -22.66 3.91 -1.21
C PRO A 76 -22.55 4.53 0.19
N PRO A 77 -23.57 4.40 1.06
CA PRO A 77 -23.58 5.04 2.38
C PRO A 77 -22.45 4.59 3.32
N ASP A 78 -21.87 3.42 3.09
CA ASP A 78 -20.74 2.84 3.82
C ASP A 78 -19.39 3.10 3.14
N PHE A 79 -19.34 3.96 2.11
CA PHE A 79 -18.09 4.41 1.53
C PHE A 79 -17.27 5.19 2.55
N ASP A 80 -15.97 4.92 2.61
CA ASP A 80 -15.04 5.60 3.51
C ASP A 80 -13.95 6.31 2.70
N GLU A 81 -13.70 7.59 2.98
CA GLU A 81 -12.74 8.43 2.25
C GLU A 81 -11.30 7.89 2.33
N ARG A 82 -10.98 7.04 3.31
CA ARG A 82 -9.71 6.29 3.35
C ARG A 82 -9.48 5.46 2.09
N TYR A 83 -10.53 5.12 1.33
CA TYR A 83 -10.40 4.54 -0.01
C TYR A 83 -9.49 5.35 -0.93
N PHE A 84 -9.48 6.67 -0.81
CA PHE A 84 -8.64 7.56 -1.61
C PHE A 84 -7.18 7.62 -1.15
N GLN A 85 -6.88 7.17 0.08
CA GLN A 85 -5.51 7.15 0.60
C GLN A 85 -4.67 6.08 -0.11
N MET A 86 -3.67 6.55 -0.87
CA MET A 86 -2.75 5.68 -1.61
C MET A 86 -1.54 5.26 -0.76
N ALA A 87 -1.20 6.02 0.27
CA ALA A 87 -0.11 5.69 1.17
C ALA A 87 -0.49 4.51 2.07
N PRO A 88 0.42 3.54 2.31
CA PRO A 88 0.29 2.56 3.38
C PRO A 88 0.01 3.22 4.73
N ALA A 89 -0.76 2.56 5.61
CA ALA A 89 -1.19 3.14 6.88
C ALA A 89 -0.02 3.56 7.80
N ASP A 90 1.11 2.85 7.74
CA ASP A 90 2.35 3.16 8.45
C ASP A 90 3.11 4.37 7.90
N GLN A 91 2.66 4.93 6.77
CA GLN A 91 3.22 6.10 6.10
C GLN A 91 2.22 7.26 6.03
N GLN A 92 1.08 7.12 6.71
CA GLN A 92 0.10 8.19 6.86
C GLN A 92 0.41 8.98 8.14
N ILE A 93 0.13 10.27 8.07
CA ILE A 93 0.14 11.17 9.22
C ILE A 93 -1.28 11.61 9.51
N ASP A 94 -1.50 12.15 10.70
CA ASP A 94 -2.74 12.87 11.00
C ASP A 94 -2.93 14.03 10.02
N HIS A 95 -4.20 14.40 9.78
CA HIS A 95 -4.51 15.48 8.87
C HIS A 95 -3.81 16.78 9.31
N PRO A 96 -3.03 17.44 8.42
CA PRO A 96 -2.40 18.71 8.74
C PRO A 96 -3.44 19.76 9.13
N ARG A 97 -3.22 20.46 10.24
CA ARG A 97 -4.14 21.47 10.77
C ARG A 97 -3.77 22.89 10.33
N GLY A 98 -2.57 23.05 9.77
CA GLY A 98 -1.99 24.34 9.40
C GLY A 98 -1.07 24.87 10.51
N GLY A 99 -0.01 25.56 10.09
CA GLY A 99 1.01 26.09 11.00
C GLY A 99 2.12 25.08 11.35
N GLU A 100 2.11 23.90 10.75
CA GLU A 100 3.22 22.94 10.85
C GLU A 100 4.50 23.52 10.24
N GLU A 101 5.64 23.26 10.88
CA GLU A 101 6.94 23.58 10.32
C GLU A 101 7.24 22.62 9.16
N VAL A 102 7.53 23.18 7.98
CA VAL A 102 7.91 22.40 6.80
C VAL A 102 9.38 22.66 6.51
N VAL A 103 10.19 21.61 6.57
CA VAL A 103 11.61 21.66 6.24
C VAL A 103 11.84 21.02 4.88
N LEU A 104 12.46 21.78 3.97
CA LEU A 104 12.90 21.28 2.68
C LEU A 104 14.44 21.17 2.70
N VAL A 105 14.95 19.96 2.48
CA VAL A 105 16.39 19.67 2.43
C VAL A 105 16.77 19.17 1.04
N ASN A 106 18.06 19.27 0.69
CA ASN A 106 18.61 18.77 -0.58
C ASN A 106 17.97 19.34 -1.85
N LEU A 107 17.53 20.60 -1.80
CA LEU A 107 16.98 21.32 -2.96
C LEU A 107 18.04 22.10 -3.76
N THR A 108 19.32 21.96 -3.42
CA THR A 108 20.46 22.54 -4.15
C THR A 108 21.57 21.50 -4.32
N PRO A 109 22.46 21.65 -5.33
CA PRO A 109 23.59 20.73 -5.53
C PRO A 109 24.52 20.64 -4.30
N GLU A 110 24.65 21.73 -3.55
CA GLU A 110 25.45 21.83 -2.33
C GLU A 110 24.66 21.48 -1.06
N GLY A 111 23.61 20.66 -1.18
CA GLY A 111 22.65 20.35 -0.11
C GLY A 111 23.27 20.01 1.25
N ARG A 112 22.48 20.23 2.31
CA ARG A 112 22.85 20.02 3.72
C ARG A 112 23.23 18.58 4.04
#